data_AF-A0A062UTL9-F1
#
_entry.id   AF-A0A062UTL9-F1
#
_cell.length_a   1.000
_cell.length_b   1.000
_cell.length_c   1.000
_cell.angle_alpha   90.00
_cell.angle_beta   90.00
_cell.angle_gamma   90.00
#
_symmetry.space_group_name_H-M   'P 1'
#
loop_
_entity.id
_entity.type
_entity.pdbx_description
1 polymer ?
#
loop_
_entity_poly.entity_id
_entity_poly.type
_entity_poly.pdbx_seq_one_letter_code
_entity_poly.pdbx_strand_id
1 'polypeptide(L)' 'MAASAQLHGAIRSHVTQAYEAGATPEEIYHAILLTLNTAGFPRMIVAYSWARELIERLEKEGR' A
#
# COMPACT_ATOMS: atom_id res chain seq x y z
N MET A 1 -3.84 -0.55 -10.76
CA MET A 1 -4.71 -1.75 -10.88
C MET A 1 -4.58 -2.75 -9.74
N ALA A 2 -3.48 -2.80 -8.97
CA ALA A 2 -3.32 -3.77 -7.86
C ALA A 2 -4.38 -3.66 -6.73
N ALA A 3 -4.65 -2.44 -6.25
CA ALA A 3 -5.70 -2.19 -5.25
C ALA A 3 -7.10 -2.57 -5.77
N SER A 4 -7.40 -2.23 -7.02
CA SER A 4 -8.67 -2.55 -7.67
C SER A 4 -8.88 -4.05 -7.84
N ALA A 5 -7.82 -4.85 -7.99
CA ALA A 5 -7.90 -6.30 -8.16
C ALA A 5 -7.68 -7.09 -6.86
N GLN A 6 -7.44 -6.41 -5.72
CA GLN A 6 -7.14 -7.03 -4.41
C GLN A 6 -6.02 -8.08 -4.46
N LEU A 7 -5.05 -7.89 -5.37
CA LEU A 7 -3.92 -8.81 -5.51
C LEU A 7 -2.90 -8.52 -4.41
N HIS A 8 -3.00 -9.27 -3.30
CA HIS A 8 -2.15 -9.07 -2.12
C HIS A 8 -0.65 -9.07 -2.44
N GLY A 9 -0.19 -9.99 -3.29
CA GLY A 9 1.22 -10.03 -3.73
C GLY A 9 1.66 -8.79 -4.51
N ALA A 10 0.79 -8.24 -5.37
CA ALA A 10 1.09 -7.03 -6.13
C ALA A 10 1.11 -5.78 -5.24
N ILE A 11 0.19 -5.69 -4.27
CA ILE A 11 0.19 -4.60 -3.28
C ILE A 11 1.49 -4.64 -2.47
N ARG A 12 1.90 -5.82 -2.00
CA ARG A 12 3.18 -5.97 -1.28
C ARG A 12 4.37 -5.52 -2.13
N SER A 13 4.45 -5.98 -3.37
CA SER A 13 5.55 -5.61 -4.28
C SER A 13 5.62 -4.10 -4.50
N HIS A 14 4.51 -3.45 -4.83
CA HIS A 14 4.49 -2.01 -5.10
C HIS A 14 4.78 -1.17 -3.85
N VAL A 15 4.26 -1.57 -2.69
CA VAL A 15 4.53 -0.87 -1.42
C VAL A 15 6.00 -1.01 -1.03
N THR A 16 6.58 -2.21 -1.09
CA THR A 16 8.01 -2.41 -0.82
C THR A 16 8.88 -1.61 -1.77
N GLN A 17 8.60 -1.64 -3.08
CA GLN A 17 9.36 -0.87 -4.06
C GLN A 17 9.28 0.64 -3.83
N ALA A 18 8.08 1.16 -3.51
CA ALA A 18 7.91 2.58 -3.23
C ALA A 18 8.67 3.00 -1.97
N TYR A 19 8.58 2.19 -0.91
CA TYR A 19 9.25 2.44 0.35
C TYR A 19 10.79 2.37 0.20
N GLU A 20 11.32 1.34 -0.47
CA GLU A 20 12.77 1.22 -0.77
C GLU A 20 13.28 2.33 -1.71
N ALA A 21 12.40 2.92 -2.53
CA ALA A 21 12.71 4.10 -3.34
C ALA A 21 12.70 5.42 -2.53
N GLY A 22 12.44 5.35 -1.22
CA GLY A 22 12.43 6.50 -0.31
C GLY A 22 11.09 7.22 -0.19
N ALA A 23 10.00 6.65 -0.70
CA ALA A 23 8.66 7.19 -0.44
C ALA A 23 8.31 7.01 1.04
N THR A 24 7.79 8.08 1.63
CA THR A 24 7.32 8.06 3.01
C THR A 24 6.06 7.20 3.16
N PRO A 25 5.80 6.64 4.35
CA PRO A 25 4.54 5.94 4.63
C PRO A 25 3.31 6.76 4.27
N GLU A 26 3.31 8.05 4.59
CA GLU A 26 2.23 8.99 4.31
C GLU A 26 1.95 9.13 2.80
N GLU A 27 3.00 9.20 1.97
CA GLU A 27 2.87 9.25 0.51
C GLU A 27 2.27 7.96 -0.04
N ILE A 28 2.71 6.80 0.47
CA ILE A 28 2.18 5.49 0.07
C ILE A 28 0.69 5.37 0.47
N TYR A 29 0.35 5.77 1.69
CA TYR A 29 -1.03 5.79 2.18
C TYR A 29 -1.90 6.72 1.34
N HIS A 30 -1.40 7.92 1.03
CA HIS A 30 -2.12 8.88 0.19
C HIS A 30 -2.40 8.29 -1.20
N ALA A 31 -1.41 7.64 -1.83
CA ALA A 31 -1.59 6.97 -3.12
C ALA A 31 -2.67 5.89 -3.09
N ILE A 32 -2.78 5.14 -1.98
CA ILE A 32 -3.84 4.15 -1.78
C ILE A 32 -5.20 4.84 -1.59
N LEU A 33 -5.27 5.93 -0.82
CA LEU A 33 -6.52 6.67 -0.59
C LEU A 33 -7.12 7.22 -1.90
N LEU A 34 -6.28 7.64 -2.87
CA LEU A 34 -6.73 8.08 -4.19
C LEU A 34 -7.51 6.99 -4.96
N THR A 35 -7.33 5.71 -4.61
CA THR A 35 -8.09 4.61 -5.22
C THR A 35 -9.55 4.56 -4.78
N LEU A 36 -9.96 5.33 -3.77
CA LEU A 36 -11.35 5.40 -3.31
C LEU A 36 -12.34 5.65 -4.47
N ASN A 37 -12.01 6.59 -5.35
CA ASN A 37 -12.90 6.99 -6.46
C ASN A 37 -12.95 5.97 -7.61
N THR A 38 -11.96 5.06 -7.73
CA THR A 38 -11.84 4.14 -8.87
C THR A 38 -12.03 2.67 -8.51
N ALA A 39 -11.67 2.28 -7.29
CA ALA A 39 -11.81 0.93 -6.76
C ALA A 39 -12.94 0.79 -5.73
N GLY A 40 -13.44 1.91 -5.20
CA GLY A 40 -14.44 1.95 -4.13
C GLY A 40 -13.85 1.68 -2.75
N PHE A 41 -14.61 2.06 -1.72
CA PHE A 41 -14.20 2.00 -0.33
C PHE A 41 -13.73 0.60 0.12
N PRO A 42 -14.47 -0.52 -0.15
CA PRO A 42 -14.08 -1.83 0.35
C PRO A 42 -12.72 -2.31 -0.15
N ARG A 43 -12.38 -1.99 -1.41
CA ARG A 43 -11.09 -2.39 -1.99
C ARG A 43 -9.96 -1.51 -1.50
N MET A 44 -10.20 -0.20 -1.40
CA MET A 44 -9.24 0.76 -0.89
C MET A 44 -8.84 0.44 0.56
N ILE A 45 -9.81 0.20 1.46
CA ILE A 45 -9.50 0.02 2.89
C ILE A 45 -8.72 -1.27 3.17
N VAL A 46 -8.96 -2.33 2.39
CA VAL A 46 -8.19 -3.58 2.48
C VAL A 46 -6.74 -3.35 2.04
N ALA A 47 -6.54 -2.66 0.91
CA ALA A 47 -5.20 -2.32 0.44
C ALA A 47 -4.44 -1.43 1.44
N TYR A 48 -5.16 -0.50 2.08
CA TYR A 48 -4.62 0.37 3.13
C TYR A 48 -4.16 -0.43 4.35
N SER A 49 -4.97 -1.37 4.85
CA SER A 49 -4.60 -2.24 5.98
C SER A 49 -3.32 -3.03 5.69
N TRP A 50 -3.24 -3.67 4.52
CA TRP A 50 -2.07 -4.45 4.13
C TRP A 50 -0.82 -3.59 3.97
N ALA A 51 -0.95 -2.37 3.42
CA ALA A 51 0.17 -1.46 3.31
C ALA A 51 0.69 -1.01 4.68
N ARG A 52 -0.22 -0.69 5.62
CA ARG A 52 0.16 -0.37 7.01
C ARG A 52 0.92 -1.51 7.67
N GLU A 53 0.36 -2.71 7.64
CA GLU A 53 1.00 -3.90 8.23
C GLU A 53 2.38 -4.19 7.60
N LEU A 54 2.52 -3.97 6.30
CA LEU A 54 3.80 -4.17 5.60
C LEU A 54 4.82 -3.12 5.97
N ILE A 55 4.45 -1.84 6.01
CA ILE A 55 5.37 -0.75 6.36
C ILE A 55 5.83 -0.90 7.82
N GLU A 56 4.92 -1.21 8.75
CA GLU A 56 5.27 -1.51 10.15
C GLU A 56 6.27 -2.66 10.28
N ARG A 57 6.29 -3.61 9.32
CA ARG A 57 7.29 -4.67 9.27
C ARG A 57 8.62 -4.21 8.68
N LEU A 58 8.59 -3.43 7.59
CA LEU A 58 9.81 -2.91 6.95
C LEU A 58 10.59 -2.01 7.92
N GLU A 59 9.90 -1.15 8.67
CA GLU A 59 10.49 -0.31 9.71
C GLU A 59 11.18 -1.14 10.81
N LYS A 60 10.55 -2.25 11.25
CA LYS A 60 11.14 -3.17 12.23
C LYS A 60 12.33 -3.95 11.67
N GLU A 61 12.30 -4.26 10.38
CA GLU A 61 13.36 -4.96 9.67
C GLU A 61 14.55 -4.03 9.33
N GLY A 62 14.42 -2.71 9.51
CA GLY A 62 15.47 -1.73 9.18
C GLY A 62 15.75 -1.64 7.69
N ARG A 63 14.75 -1.97 6.87
CA ARG A 63 14.77 -1.84 5.41
C ARG A 63 14.33 -0.46 4.99
#